data_AF-A0A976KWN2-F1
#
_entry.id   AF-A0A976KWN2-F1
#
_cell.length_a   1.000
_cell.length_b   1.000
_cell.length_c   1.000
_cell.angle_alpha   90.00
_cell.angle_beta   90.00
_cell.angle_gamma   90.00
#
_symmetry.space_group_name_H-M   'P 1'
#
loop_
_entity.id
_entity.type
_entity.pdbx_description
1 polymer ?
#
loop_
_entity_poly.entity_id
_entity_poly.type
_entity_poly.pdbx_seq_one_letter_code
_entity_poly.pdbx_strand_id
1 'polypeptide(L)'
;MILRRLLDAVLFLAATVGLVVVGSGCGPCYESLEVTAVTTPASAVVLSPGFELAAGTSVTVEVEPVSRSDRPAYNDHTWVGLVSQDPEIFRVEADAADPRRFALVGVAPGETCVDVQINGFVEDCIPATVTPSAPTAESGPR
;
A
#
# COMPACT_ATOMS: atom_id res chain seq x y z
N MET A 1 -38.80 18.59 -63.34
CA MET A 1 -38.25 19.28 -62.14
C MET A 1 -38.38 18.41 -60.87
N ILE A 2 -37.93 17.15 -60.90
CA ILE A 2 -37.96 16.25 -59.71
C ILE A 2 -36.57 15.63 -59.44
N LEU A 3 -35.64 15.76 -60.39
CA LEU A 3 -34.30 15.16 -60.32
C LEU A 3 -33.22 16.11 -59.75
N ARG A 4 -33.59 16.97 -58.80
CA ARG A 4 -32.66 17.92 -58.15
C ARG A 4 -32.67 17.90 -56.62
N ARG A 5 -33.52 17.07 -56.00
CA ARG A 5 -33.64 17.00 -54.52
C ARG A 5 -33.00 15.78 -53.87
N LEU A 6 -32.45 14.85 -54.65
CA LEU A 6 -31.83 13.63 -54.13
C LEU A 6 -30.30 13.71 -54.01
N LEU A 7 -29.66 14.78 -54.52
CA LEU A 7 -28.21 14.91 -54.47
C LEU A 7 -27.68 15.60 -53.20
N ASP A 8 -28.53 16.33 -52.47
CA ASP A 8 -28.12 16.99 -51.22
C ASP A 8 -28.10 16.04 -50.01
N ALA A 9 -28.58 14.80 -50.15
CA ALA A 9 -28.67 13.83 -49.06
C ALA A 9 -27.39 12.99 -48.85
N VAL A 10 -26.41 13.09 -49.75
CA VAL A 10 -25.21 12.21 -49.74
C VAL A 10 -23.90 12.98 -49.44
N LEU A 11 -23.98 14.30 -49.24
CA LEU A 11 -22.81 15.18 -49.19
C LEU A 11 -22.67 15.96 -47.87
N PHE A 12 -22.96 15.33 -46.74
CA PHE A 12 -22.51 15.81 -45.42
C PHE A 12 -21.88 14.66 -44.61
N LEU A 13 -21.05 13.88 -45.29
CA LEU A 13 -20.19 12.85 -44.72
C LEU A 13 -18.76 13.41 -44.64
N ALA A 14 -18.52 14.38 -43.75
CA ALA A 14 -17.16 14.81 -43.44
C ALA A 14 -17.07 15.55 -42.09
N ALA A 15 -16.36 14.92 -41.16
CA ALA A 15 -15.55 15.55 -40.13
C ALA A 15 -16.27 16.17 -38.90
N THR A 16 -16.98 15.35 -38.13
CA THR A 16 -16.97 15.48 -36.65
C THR A 16 -15.75 14.73 -36.11
N VAL A 17 -14.57 15.33 -36.27
CA VAL A 17 -13.35 14.91 -35.57
C VAL A 17 -13.12 15.87 -34.41
N GLY A 18 -12.95 15.31 -33.22
CA GLY A 18 -12.23 15.96 -32.13
C GLY A 18 -13.12 16.64 -31.12
N LEU A 19 -13.36 15.98 -29.99
CA LEU A 19 -12.60 16.24 -28.77
C LEU A 19 -13.13 15.34 -27.65
N VAL A 20 -12.75 14.06 -27.66
CA VAL A 20 -12.85 13.24 -26.45
C VAL A 20 -11.61 13.57 -25.64
N VAL A 21 -11.71 14.56 -24.75
CA VAL A 21 -10.73 14.72 -23.67
C VAL A 21 -10.98 13.56 -22.71
N VAL A 22 -10.39 12.40 -22.99
CA VAL A 22 -10.13 11.41 -21.96
C VAL A 22 -9.05 12.06 -21.09
N GLY A 23 -9.47 12.83 -20.11
CA GLY A 23 -8.60 13.27 -19.02
C GLY A 23 -8.20 12.02 -18.25
N SER A 24 -7.19 11.31 -18.71
CA SER A 24 -6.45 10.36 -17.90
C SER A 24 -5.86 11.16 -16.75
N GLY A 25 -6.46 11.01 -15.57
CA GLY A 25 -6.11 11.76 -14.37
C GLY A 25 -4.61 11.68 -14.13
N CYS A 26 -3.94 12.83 -14.19
CA CYS A 26 -2.54 12.99 -13.79
C CYS A 26 -2.45 13.05 -12.27
N GLY A 27 -2.95 12.02 -11.59
CA GLY A 27 -2.70 11.80 -10.17
C GLY A 27 -1.44 10.94 -9.99
N PRO A 28 -0.82 10.97 -8.80
CA PRO A 28 0.13 9.94 -8.39
C PRO A 28 -0.50 8.55 -8.58
N CYS A 29 0.25 7.61 -9.15
CA CYS A 29 -0.10 6.20 -9.05
C CYS A 29 0.82 5.58 -8.00
N TYR A 30 0.25 5.06 -6.91
CA TYR A 30 0.99 4.27 -5.93
C TYR A 30 1.71 3.12 -6.63
N GLU A 31 2.97 2.92 -6.27
CA GLU A 31 3.79 1.82 -6.77
C GLU A 31 4.14 0.82 -5.69
N SER A 32 4.71 1.30 -4.58
CA SER A 32 5.18 0.49 -3.48
C SER A 32 5.28 1.30 -2.19
N LEU A 33 5.51 0.59 -1.09
CA LEU A 33 5.84 1.15 0.20
C LEU A 33 7.29 0.82 0.54
N GLU A 34 8.09 1.85 0.78
CA GLU A 34 9.42 1.68 1.36
C GLU A 34 9.28 1.60 2.89
N VAL A 35 9.90 0.59 3.51
CA VAL A 35 9.80 0.34 4.95
C VAL A 35 11.19 0.31 5.54
N THR A 36 11.46 1.23 6.46
CA THR A 36 12.72 1.34 7.18
C THR A 36 12.54 0.93 8.64
N ALA A 37 13.26 -0.10 9.09
CA ALA A 37 13.23 -0.49 10.51
C ALA A 37 14.00 0.50 11.38
N VAL A 38 13.32 1.09 12.37
CA VAL A 38 13.90 2.08 13.31
C VAL A 38 14.56 1.37 14.49
N THR A 39 14.01 0.23 14.92
CA THR A 39 14.55 -0.59 16.01
C THR A 39 14.60 -2.04 15.57
N THR A 40 15.80 -2.60 15.44
CA THR A 40 15.99 -4.02 15.10
C THR A 40 16.38 -4.80 16.35
N PRO A 41 15.49 -5.60 16.96
CA PRO A 41 15.97 -6.77 17.69
C PRO A 41 16.66 -7.69 16.67
N ALA A 42 17.81 -8.25 17.04
CA ALA A 42 18.78 -8.91 16.14
C ALA A 42 18.27 -10.15 15.37
N SER A 43 16.98 -10.49 15.42
CA SER A 43 16.46 -11.79 15.01
C SER A 43 15.11 -11.79 14.31
N ALA A 44 14.52 -10.66 13.89
CA ALA A 44 13.07 -10.69 13.57
C ALA A 44 12.58 -9.83 12.41
N VAL A 45 13.38 -9.34 11.46
CA VAL A 45 12.86 -8.41 10.45
C VAL A 45 13.39 -8.74 9.06
N VAL A 46 12.62 -9.52 8.30
CA VAL A 46 12.69 -9.52 6.83
C VAL A 46 11.62 -8.57 6.36
N LEU A 47 12.04 -7.44 5.77
CA LEU A 47 11.17 -6.50 5.09
C LEU A 47 11.41 -6.67 3.60
N SER A 48 10.31 -6.92 2.88
CA SER A 48 10.19 -7.12 1.43
C SER A 48 10.23 -8.60 0.97
N PRO A 49 9.16 -9.09 0.30
CA PRO A 49 7.91 -8.40 -0.09
C PRO A 49 6.82 -8.42 1.01
N GLY A 50 7.15 -8.77 2.26
CA GLY A 50 6.19 -8.91 3.35
C GLY A 50 6.78 -8.54 4.72
N PHE A 51 5.95 -8.69 5.75
CA PHE A 51 6.34 -8.62 7.15
C PHE A 51 6.50 -10.03 7.73
N GLU A 52 7.65 -10.33 8.29
CA GLU A 52 7.86 -11.58 9.04
C GLU A 52 8.28 -11.25 10.47
N LEU A 53 7.49 -11.67 11.46
CA LEU A 53 7.79 -11.50 12.88
C LEU A 53 7.67 -12.83 13.63
N ALA A 54 8.28 -12.91 14.82
CA ALA A 54 7.96 -13.98 15.77
C ALA A 54 6.83 -13.54 16.71
N ALA A 55 6.02 -14.48 17.17
CA ALA A 55 4.98 -14.21 18.17
C ALA A 55 5.59 -13.60 19.43
N GLY A 56 4.96 -12.56 19.96
CA GLY A 56 5.43 -11.79 21.11
C GLY A 56 6.53 -10.76 20.80
N THR A 57 6.92 -10.59 19.53
CA THR A 57 7.91 -9.56 19.14
C THR A 57 7.24 -8.30 18.59
N SER A 58 7.88 -7.15 18.83
CA SER A 58 7.48 -5.86 18.28
C SER A 58 8.64 -5.17 17.58
N VAL A 59 8.37 -4.52 16.45
CA VAL A 59 9.35 -3.77 15.66
C VAL A 59 8.75 -2.45 15.26
N THR A 60 9.50 -1.37 15.43
CA THR A 60 9.10 -0.05 14.94
C THR A 60 9.65 0.14 13.53
N VAL A 61 8.79 0.52 12.60
CA VAL A 61 9.12 0.86 11.22
C VAL A 61 8.69 2.28 10.90
N GLU A 62 9.40 2.89 9.97
CA GLU A 62 9.03 4.13 9.30
C GLU A 62 8.71 3.80 7.84
N VAL A 63 7.65 4.39 7.29
CA VAL A 63 7.18 4.05 5.94
C VAL A 63 7.03 5.27 5.03
N GLU A 64 7.51 5.11 3.81
CA GLU A 64 7.45 6.13 2.76
C GLU A 64 6.79 5.55 1.49
N PRO A 65 5.69 6.15 0.99
CA PRO A 65 5.07 5.70 -0.23
C PRO A 65 5.90 6.14 -1.43
N VAL A 66 6.14 5.20 -2.35
CA VAL A 66 6.84 5.45 -3.60
C VAL A 66 5.82 5.58 -4.71
N SER A 67 5.96 6.63 -5.52
CA SER A 67 5.12 6.85 -6.71
C SER A 67 5.82 6.31 -7.95
N ARG A 68 5.05 5.71 -8.86
CA ARG A 68 5.54 5.31 -10.19
C ARG A 68 5.85 6.51 -11.09
N SER A 69 5.33 7.69 -10.75
CA SER A 69 5.53 8.90 -11.54
C SER A 69 6.89 9.54 -11.25
N ASP A 70 7.50 10.13 -12.27
CA ASP A 70 8.72 10.94 -12.20
C ASP A 70 8.60 12.26 -11.41
N ARG A 71 7.39 12.58 -10.92
CA ARG A 71 7.12 13.74 -10.05
C ARG A 71 6.99 13.31 -8.59
N PRO A 72 7.50 14.13 -7.64
CA PRO A 72 7.22 13.92 -6.22
C PRO A 72 5.71 14.02 -6.01
N ALA A 73 5.14 12.88 -5.65
CA ALA A 73 3.70 12.64 -5.69
C ALA A 73 3.08 12.65 -4.29
N TYR A 74 3.90 12.31 -3.29
CA TYR A 74 3.55 12.28 -1.88
C TYR A 74 4.41 13.28 -1.12
N ASN A 75 3.81 13.93 -0.14
CA ASN A 75 4.45 14.93 0.71
C ASN A 75 4.03 14.72 2.18
N ASP A 76 4.47 15.60 3.07
CA ASP A 76 4.20 15.52 4.51
C ASP A 76 2.69 15.60 4.85
N HIS A 77 1.86 16.07 3.92
CA HIS A 77 0.40 16.13 4.10
C HIS A 77 -0.30 14.88 3.56
N THR A 78 0.42 14.00 2.87
CA THR A 78 -0.13 12.71 2.42
C THR A 78 -0.31 11.82 3.63
N TRP A 79 -1.56 11.45 3.89
CA TRP A 79 -1.86 10.53 4.96
C TRP A 79 -1.53 9.11 4.50
N VAL A 80 -0.76 8.39 5.32
CA VAL A 80 -0.45 6.97 5.13
C VAL A 80 -0.90 6.21 6.36
N GLY A 81 -1.63 5.13 6.13
CA GLY A 81 -2.10 4.21 7.16
C GLY A 81 -1.66 2.80 6.86
N LEU A 82 -1.36 2.05 7.91
CA LEU A 82 -1.20 0.60 7.87
C LEU A 82 -2.24 -0.02 8.77
N VAL A 83 -3.02 -0.96 8.25
CA VAL A 83 -4.11 -1.60 9.00
C VAL A 83 -4.04 -3.10 8.80
N SER A 84 -3.91 -3.86 9.89
CA SER A 84 -3.97 -5.32 9.81
C SER A 84 -5.41 -5.79 9.59
N GLN A 85 -5.60 -6.74 8.68
CA GLN A 85 -6.87 -7.43 8.46
C GLN A 85 -7.19 -8.41 9.61
N ASP A 86 -6.17 -8.89 10.34
CA ASP A 86 -6.34 -9.76 11.51
C ASP A 86 -5.43 -9.32 12.67
N PRO A 87 -5.94 -8.48 13.60
CA PRO A 87 -5.19 -8.03 14.77
C PRO A 87 -5.00 -9.11 15.85
N GLU A 88 -5.60 -10.30 15.70
CA GLU A 88 -5.32 -11.44 16.58
C GLU A 88 -4.03 -12.17 16.17
N ILE A 89 -3.64 -12.07 14.90
CA ILE A 89 -2.37 -12.59 14.36
C ILE A 89 -1.29 -11.51 14.37
N PHE A 90 -1.55 -10.34 13.77
CA PHE A 90 -0.56 -9.28 13.57
C PHE A 90 -1.19 -7.92 13.87
N ARG A 91 -0.61 -7.13 14.78
CA ARG A 91 -1.10 -5.78 15.09
C ARG A 91 -0.21 -4.71 14.49
N VAL A 92 -0.85 -3.61 14.14
CA VAL A 92 -0.20 -2.38 13.71
C VAL A 92 -0.70 -1.25 14.59
N GLU A 93 0.23 -0.53 15.20
CA GLU A 93 -0.07 0.64 16.03
C GLU A 93 0.66 1.85 15.44
N ALA A 94 -0.09 2.90 15.09
CA ALA A 94 0.50 4.14 14.61
C ALA A 94 1.11 4.94 15.78
N ASP A 95 2.26 5.56 15.55
CA ASP A 95 2.84 6.51 16.50
C ASP A 95 2.05 7.82 16.47
N ALA A 96 1.62 8.30 17.63
CA ALA A 96 0.88 9.55 17.75
C ALA A 96 1.74 10.79 17.50
N ALA A 97 3.06 10.69 17.68
CA ALA A 97 4.01 11.78 17.45
C ALA A 97 4.50 11.84 16.00
N ASP A 98 4.47 10.72 15.27
CA ASP A 98 4.97 10.59 13.92
C ASP A 98 4.04 9.72 13.05
N PRO A 99 3.26 10.32 12.12
CA PRO A 99 2.29 9.58 11.31
C PRO A 99 2.94 8.64 10.28
N ARG A 100 4.28 8.67 10.13
CA ARG A 100 5.03 7.75 9.27
C ARG A 100 5.56 6.54 10.02
N ARG A 101 5.46 6.55 11.35
CA ARG A 101 6.02 5.50 12.20
C ARG A 101 4.93 4.57 12.73
N PHE A 102 5.23 3.29 12.68
CA PHE A 102 4.31 2.22 13.07
C PHE A 102 5.04 1.18 13.91
N ALA A 103 4.43 0.74 14.99
CA ALA A 103 4.82 -0.46 15.70
C ALA A 103 4.08 -1.66 15.11
N LEU A 104 4.84 -2.63 14.61
CA LEU A 104 4.37 -3.90 14.11
C LEU A 104 4.56 -4.95 15.20
N VAL A 105 3.51 -5.70 15.52
CA VAL A 105 3.52 -6.67 16.63
C VAL A 105 3.04 -8.02 16.15
N GLY A 106 3.88 -9.04 16.25
CA GLY A 106 3.47 -10.44 16.06
C GLY A 106 2.73 -10.93 17.29
N VAL A 107 1.42 -11.20 17.18
CA VAL A 107 0.57 -11.57 18.33
C VAL A 107 0.48 -13.08 18.48
N ALA A 108 0.05 -13.77 17.44
CA ALA A 108 -0.12 -15.21 17.41
C ALA A 108 0.37 -15.79 16.09
N PRO A 109 0.88 -17.03 16.06
CA PRO A 109 1.34 -17.64 14.82
C PRO A 109 0.23 -17.74 13.77
N GLY A 110 0.53 -17.34 12.55
CA GLY A 110 -0.45 -17.29 11.46
C GLY A 110 0.01 -16.39 10.32
N GLU A 111 -0.87 -16.23 9.34
CA GLU A 111 -0.67 -15.35 8.19
C GLU A 111 -1.86 -14.41 8.08
N THR A 112 -1.59 -13.17 7.71
CA THR A 112 -2.61 -12.15 7.45
C THR A 112 -2.09 -11.15 6.42
N CYS A 113 -2.87 -10.12 6.16
CA CYS A 113 -2.48 -9.01 5.32
C CYS A 113 -2.54 -7.69 6.10
N VAL A 114 -1.59 -6.81 5.82
CA VAL A 114 -1.61 -5.41 6.24
C VAL A 114 -1.97 -4.54 5.04
N ASP A 115 -3.14 -3.91 5.11
CA ASP A 115 -3.60 -2.96 4.11
C ASP A 115 -2.75 -1.68 4.19
N VAL A 116 -2.20 -1.27 3.04
CA VAL A 116 -1.59 0.04 2.86
C VAL A 116 -2.68 1.01 2.44
N GLN A 117 -2.87 2.06 3.22
CA GLN A 117 -3.86 3.09 2.93
C GLN A 117 -3.18 4.41 2.61
N ILE A 118 -3.54 5.02 1.48
CA ILE A 118 -3.08 6.35 1.07
C ILE A 118 -4.29 7.26 0.98
N ASN A 119 -4.30 8.35 1.73
CA ASN A 119 -5.42 9.30 1.81
C ASN A 119 -6.79 8.64 2.07
N GLY A 120 -6.82 7.56 2.84
CA GLY A 120 -8.04 6.83 3.23
C GLY A 120 -8.49 5.74 2.25
N PHE A 121 -7.76 5.52 1.15
CA PHE A 121 -8.03 4.46 0.19
C PHE A 121 -7.05 3.31 0.38
N VAL A 122 -7.53 2.07 0.31
CA VAL A 122 -6.68 0.87 0.29
C VAL A 122 -6.02 0.76 -1.08
N GLU A 123 -4.69 0.84 -1.12
CA GLU A 123 -3.89 0.77 -2.34
C GLU A 123 -3.23 -0.60 -2.54
N ASP A 124 -2.85 -1.25 -1.44
CA ASP A 124 -2.06 -2.49 -1.49
C ASP A 124 -2.29 -3.36 -0.25
N CYS A 125 -1.87 -4.61 -0.36
CA CYS A 125 -1.96 -5.63 0.67
C CYS A 125 -0.58 -6.27 0.86
N ILE A 126 0.11 -5.90 1.94
CA ILE A 126 1.41 -6.46 2.28
C ILE A 126 1.20 -7.75 3.08
N PRO A 127 1.69 -8.92 2.61
CA PRO A 127 1.57 -10.16 3.35
C PRO A 127 2.35 -10.08 4.67
N ALA A 128 1.73 -10.55 5.75
CA ALA A 128 2.33 -10.58 7.08
C ALA A 128 2.26 -11.99 7.67
N THR A 129 3.40 -12.53 8.08
CA THR A 129 3.52 -13.86 8.67
C THR A 129 4.10 -13.75 10.08
N VAL A 130 3.45 -14.42 11.03
CA VAL A 130 3.92 -14.55 12.40
C VAL A 130 4.30 -16.00 12.65
N THR A 131 5.55 -16.21 13.03
CA THR A 131 6.10 -17.53 13.38
C THR A 131 6.04 -17.76 14.89
N PRO A 132 5.99 -19.02 15.35
CA PRO A 132 6.11 -19.31 16.78
C PRO A 132 7.40 -18.73 17.36
N SER A 133 7.32 -18.16 18.57
CA SER A 133 8.52 -17.75 19.32
C SER A 133 9.43 -18.95 19.51
N ALA A 134 10.74 -18.77 19.32
CA ALA A 134 11.71 -19.81 19.63
C ALA A 134 11.50 -20.30 21.07
N PRO A 135 11.49 -21.61 21.34
CA PRO A 135 11.38 -22.12 22.69
C PRO A 135 12.54 -21.53 23.49
N THR A 136 12.22 -20.73 24.51
CA THR A 136 13.22 -20.24 25.44
C THR A 136 13.88 -21.48 26.02
N ALA A 137 15.16 -21.69 25.74
CA ALA A 137 15.88 -22.83 26.30
C ALA A 137 15.82 -22.69 27.82
N GLU A 138 14.91 -23.43 28.44
CA GLU A 138 14.73 -23.48 29.87
C GLU A 138 16.03 -24.01 30.44
N SER A 139 16.86 -23.09 30.97
CA SER A 139 18.08 -23.42 31.69
C SER A 139 17.67 -24.17 32.95
N GLY A 140 17.51 -25.49 32.85
CA GLY A 140 17.18 -26.35 33.97
C GLY A 140 18.18 -26.19 35.13
N PRO A 141 17.72 -26.24 36.38
CA PRO A 141 18.59 -26.11 37.54
C PRO A 141 19.57 -27.29 37.59
N ARG A 142 20.86 -26.95 37.75
CA ARG A 142 21.93 -27.92 38.04
C ARG A 142 21.85 -28.43 39.48
#